data_AF-A0A2L0N913-F1
#
_entry.id   AF-A0A2L0N913-F1
#
_cell.length_a   1.000
_cell.length_b   1.000
_cell.length_c   1.000
_cell.angle_alpha   90.00
_cell.angle_beta   90.00
_cell.angle_gamma   90.00
#
_symmetry.space_group_name_H-M   'P 1'
#
loop_
_entity.id
_entity.type
_entity.pdbx_description
1 polymer ?
#
loop_
_entity_poly.entity_id
_entity_poly.type
_entity_poly.pdbx_seq_one_letter_code
_entity_poly.pdbx_strand_id
1 'polypeptide(L)'
;MTIGWDRWVMWGALGGSAALAGAAVAGRVNARSGGLLVLREWLDDPLLFGTSALVLLFVALVLGRSHGWFRSALGAVVLTLIVGSVPLWLLAGVFSDDPRTTRTEAAPGRPDRRLVVKEGTAGFGPDPYSYVYVDDGSGLGVRRWQVADIDRHGIKELAWDGPDQLRLVTGLGRTHLIRIAADGRPSPTVDE
;
A
#
# COMPACT_ATOMS: atom_id res chain seq x y z
N MET A 1 36.83 29.33 -5.18
CA MET A 1 35.93 29.47 -4.01
C MET A 1 34.59 28.80 -4.36
N THR A 2 34.50 27.47 -4.31
CA THR A 2 33.26 26.72 -4.70
C THR A 2 32.98 25.51 -3.80
N ILE A 3 33.77 25.32 -2.73
CA ILE A 3 33.75 24.14 -1.84
C ILE A 3 32.45 24.01 -1.02
N GLY A 4 31.66 25.09 -0.90
CA GLY A 4 30.41 25.07 -0.14
C GLY A 4 29.28 24.31 -0.86
N TRP A 5 29.16 24.45 -2.18
CA TRP A 5 27.96 24.05 -2.93
C TRP A 5 27.78 22.53 -3.01
N ASP A 6 28.87 21.80 -3.25
CA ASP A 6 28.84 20.33 -3.41
C ASP A 6 28.39 19.61 -2.13
N ARG A 7 28.71 20.16 -0.96
CA ARG A 7 28.34 19.57 0.32
C ARG A 7 26.83 19.71 0.56
N TRP A 8 26.26 20.87 0.28
CA TRP A 8 24.81 21.10 0.40
C TRP A 8 24.01 20.21 -0.54
N VAL A 9 24.48 19.99 -1.77
CA VAL A 9 23.81 19.09 -2.73
C VAL A 9 23.87 17.63 -2.27
N MET A 10 25.01 17.18 -1.73
CA MET A 10 25.14 15.82 -1.21
C MET A 10 24.24 15.57 0.02
N TRP A 11 24.20 16.52 0.96
CA TRP A 11 23.29 16.44 2.11
C TRP A 11 21.83 16.54 1.71
N GLY A 12 21.50 17.35 0.70
CA GLY A 12 20.15 17.41 0.12
C GLY A 12 19.71 16.10 -0.52
N ALA A 13 20.59 15.44 -1.28
CA ALA A 13 20.31 14.15 -1.91
C ALA A 13 20.15 13.02 -0.87
N LEU A 14 21.02 12.97 0.15
CA LEU A 14 20.90 12.02 1.26
C LEU A 14 19.63 12.24 2.08
N GLY A 15 19.31 13.50 2.39
CA GLY A 15 18.08 13.87 3.07
C GLY A 15 16.83 13.48 2.25
N GLY A 16 16.86 13.72 0.94
CA GLY A 16 15.80 13.31 0.02
C GLY A 16 15.61 11.79 -0.01
N SER A 17 16.69 11.02 -0.13
CA SER A 17 16.64 9.55 -0.12
C SER A 17 16.09 9.00 1.20
N ALA A 18 16.55 9.54 2.34
CA ALA A 18 16.04 9.14 3.66
C ALA A 18 14.55 9.49 3.83
N ALA A 19 14.11 10.65 3.32
CA ALA A 19 12.71 11.05 3.35
C ALA A 19 11.83 10.11 2.51
N LEU A 20 12.26 9.72 1.30
CA LEU A 20 11.52 8.78 0.46
C LEU A 20 11.43 7.38 1.10
N ALA A 21 12.53 6.91 1.72
CA ALA A 21 12.53 5.64 2.45
C ALA A 21 11.58 5.69 3.67
N GLY A 22 11.58 6.78 4.43
CA GLY A 22 10.66 7.00 5.53
C GLY A 22 9.20 7.04 5.06
N ALA A 23 8.94 7.66 3.91
CA ALA A 23 7.62 7.73 3.29
C ALA A 23 7.11 6.33 2.90
N ALA A 24 7.95 5.50 2.28
CA ALA A 24 7.60 4.11 1.93
C ALA A 24 7.31 3.24 3.18
N VAL A 25 8.08 3.41 4.27
CA VAL A 25 7.80 2.74 5.54
C VAL A 25 6.48 3.21 6.14
N ALA A 26 6.21 4.52 6.12
CA ALA A 26 4.95 5.09 6.59
C ALA A 26 3.74 4.57 5.78
N GLY A 27 3.89 4.40 4.47
CA GLY A 27 2.91 3.74 3.60
C GLY A 27 2.60 2.32 4.06
N ARG A 28 3.63 1.47 4.25
CA ARG A 28 3.47 0.10 4.75
C ARG A 28 2.82 0.00 6.13
N VAL A 29 3.16 0.90 7.05
CA VAL A 29 2.54 0.92 8.39
C VAL A 29 1.06 1.28 8.28
N ASN A 30 0.70 2.18 7.36
CA ASN A 30 -0.69 2.56 7.07
C ASN A 30 -1.43 1.56 6.15
N ALA A 31 -0.77 0.57 5.58
CA ALA A 31 -1.45 -0.50 4.85
C ALA A 31 -2.23 -1.46 5.77
N ARG A 32 -2.01 -1.39 7.09
CA ARG A 32 -2.77 -2.13 8.09
C ARG A 32 -4.21 -1.63 8.19
N SER A 33 -5.13 -2.51 8.61
CA SER A 33 -6.53 -2.17 8.88
C SER A 33 -6.61 -0.93 9.80
N GLY A 34 -7.27 0.12 9.32
CA GLY A 34 -7.44 1.41 10.00
C GLY A 34 -6.48 2.53 9.60
N GLY A 35 -5.54 2.26 8.69
CA GLY A 35 -4.63 3.27 8.17
C GLY A 35 -5.28 4.24 7.19
N LEU A 36 -4.61 5.38 6.97
CA LEU A 36 -5.08 6.44 6.08
C LEU A 36 -5.01 5.98 4.62
N LEU A 37 -6.16 5.96 3.96
CA LEU A 37 -6.29 5.49 2.58
C LEU A 37 -5.47 6.36 1.62
N VAL A 38 -5.42 7.67 1.82
CA VAL A 38 -4.65 8.56 0.94
C VAL A 38 -3.16 8.32 1.09
N LEU A 39 -2.66 8.11 2.31
CA LEU A 39 -1.26 7.72 2.51
C LEU A 39 -1.01 6.39 1.83
N ARG A 40 -1.92 5.44 1.93
CA ARG A 40 -1.81 4.17 1.23
C ARG A 40 -1.76 4.41 -0.28
N GLU A 41 -2.79 4.93 -0.93
CA GLU A 41 -2.83 5.10 -2.39
C GLU A 41 -1.66 5.94 -2.96
N TRP A 42 -1.16 6.93 -2.22
CA TRP A 42 -0.02 7.73 -2.67
C TRP A 42 1.34 7.12 -2.35
N LEU A 43 1.47 6.29 -1.31
CA LEU A 43 2.76 5.71 -0.87
C LEU A 43 2.87 4.20 -1.12
N ASP A 44 1.79 3.53 -1.55
CA ASP A 44 1.76 2.12 -2.01
C ASP A 44 2.34 1.96 -3.41
N ASP A 45 2.96 2.99 -3.99
CA ASP A 45 3.86 2.87 -5.14
C ASP A 45 5.33 2.82 -4.67
N PRO A 46 5.78 1.75 -3.98
CA PRO A 46 7.16 1.62 -3.54
C PRO A 46 8.14 1.70 -4.73
N LEU A 47 7.65 1.44 -5.94
CA LEU A 47 8.39 1.54 -7.20
C LEU A 47 8.74 2.99 -7.54
N LEU A 48 7.83 3.96 -7.37
CA LEU A 48 8.09 5.37 -7.65
C LEU A 48 9.07 5.97 -6.62
N PHE A 49 8.87 5.67 -5.34
CA PHE A 49 9.75 6.18 -4.28
C PHE A 49 11.14 5.54 -4.32
N GLY A 50 11.21 4.24 -4.60
CA GLY A 50 12.47 3.50 -4.71
C GLY A 50 13.31 3.93 -5.92
N THR A 51 12.70 4.09 -7.10
CA THR A 51 13.41 4.57 -8.29
C THR A 51 13.88 6.01 -8.13
N SER A 52 13.04 6.89 -7.58
CA SER A 52 13.42 8.27 -7.28
C SER A 52 14.61 8.35 -6.31
N ALA A 53 14.62 7.50 -5.27
CA ALA A 53 15.73 7.42 -4.32
C ALA A 53 17.02 6.93 -5.00
N LEU A 54 16.94 5.94 -5.89
CA LEU A 54 18.10 5.45 -6.66
C LEU A 54 18.64 6.51 -7.63
N VAL A 55 17.77 7.25 -8.32
CA VAL A 55 18.17 8.35 -9.20
C VAL A 55 18.89 9.44 -8.42
N LEU A 56 18.37 9.84 -7.25
CA LEU A 56 19.03 10.81 -6.38
C LEU A 56 20.40 10.30 -5.88
N LEU A 57 20.51 9.02 -5.54
CA LEU A 57 21.76 8.39 -5.14
C LEU A 57 22.79 8.38 -6.29
N PHE A 58 22.33 8.10 -7.51
CA PHE A 58 23.17 8.13 -8.72
C PHE A 58 23.64 9.55 -9.05
N VAL A 59 22.76 10.54 -8.96
CA VAL A 59 23.12 11.96 -9.15
C VAL A 59 24.15 12.42 -8.12
N ALA A 60 24.00 12.03 -6.85
CA ALA A 60 24.99 12.28 -5.81
C ALA A 60 26.36 11.62 -6.12
N LEU A 61 26.34 10.43 -6.73
CA LEU A 61 27.55 9.71 -7.14
C LEU A 61 28.30 10.41 -8.30
N VAL A 62 27.55 10.92 -9.28
CA VAL A 62 28.11 11.63 -10.43
C VAL A 62 28.74 12.95 -9.98
N LEU A 63 28.05 13.69 -9.10
CA LEU A 63 28.48 14.99 -8.58
C LEU A 63 29.57 14.90 -7.51
N GLY A 64 29.69 13.78 -6.79
CA GLY A 64 30.73 13.55 -5.80
C GLY A 64 32.13 13.49 -6.43
N ARG A 65 32.83 14.62 -6.47
CA ARG A 65 34.09 14.79 -7.20
C ARG A 65 35.37 14.61 -6.36
N SER A 66 35.30 14.41 -5.04
CA SER A 66 36.45 14.70 -4.17
C SER A 66 37.32 13.52 -3.68
N HIS A 67 36.94 12.23 -3.80
CA HIS A 67 37.85 11.13 -3.45
C HIS A 67 37.50 9.81 -4.17
N GLY A 68 38.45 9.24 -4.92
CA GLY A 68 38.23 8.03 -5.74
C GLY A 68 37.74 6.82 -4.93
N TRP A 69 38.28 6.62 -3.72
CA TRP A 69 37.84 5.55 -2.82
C TRP A 69 36.35 5.67 -2.45
N PHE A 70 35.87 6.90 -2.22
CA PHE A 70 34.49 7.16 -1.83
C PHE A 70 33.54 6.94 -3.02
N ARG A 71 33.97 7.27 -4.24
CA ARG A 71 33.23 6.93 -5.47
C ARG A 71 33.12 5.42 -5.67
N SER A 72 34.20 4.68 -5.45
CA SER A 72 34.19 3.21 -5.57
C SER A 72 33.29 2.57 -4.51
N ALA A 73 33.38 3.00 -3.25
CA ALA A 73 32.54 2.49 -2.17
C ALA A 73 31.05 2.82 -2.39
N LEU A 74 30.73 4.07 -2.72
CA LEU A 74 29.36 4.48 -3.00
C LEU A 74 28.83 3.80 -4.28
N GLY A 75 29.69 3.60 -5.28
CA GLY A 75 29.35 2.94 -6.54
C GLY A 75 29.03 1.48 -6.34
N ALA A 76 29.81 0.79 -5.49
CA ALA A 76 29.52 -0.57 -5.08
C ALA A 76 28.17 -0.67 -4.35
N VAL A 77 27.88 0.23 -3.41
CA VAL A 77 26.59 0.27 -2.71
C VAL A 77 25.43 0.51 -3.67
N VAL A 78 25.54 1.48 -4.58
CA VAL A 78 24.52 1.78 -5.61
C VAL A 78 24.33 0.57 -6.52
N LEU A 79 25.41 -0.06 -6.98
CA LEU A 79 25.35 -1.24 -7.84
C LEU A 79 24.69 -2.41 -7.11
N THR A 80 25.04 -2.67 -5.84
CA THR A 80 24.39 -3.70 -5.01
C THR A 80 22.91 -3.40 -4.81
N LEU A 81 22.54 -2.14 -4.59
CA LEU A 81 21.14 -1.74 -4.49
C LEU A 81 20.39 -1.93 -5.81
N ILE A 82 20.97 -1.53 -6.95
CA ILE A 82 20.36 -1.71 -8.27
C ILE A 82 20.23 -3.20 -8.60
N VAL A 83 21.35 -3.94 -8.58
CA VAL A 83 21.38 -5.38 -8.91
C VAL A 83 20.56 -6.20 -7.93
N GLY A 84 20.51 -5.84 -6.65
CA GLY A 84 19.64 -6.48 -5.66
C GLY A 84 18.16 -6.10 -5.83
N SER A 85 17.87 -4.88 -6.30
CA SER A 85 16.50 -4.42 -6.52
C SER A 85 15.86 -4.98 -7.79
N VAL A 86 16.62 -5.25 -8.85
CA VAL A 86 16.09 -5.81 -10.12
C VAL A 86 15.38 -7.18 -9.95
N PRO A 87 15.95 -8.19 -9.26
CA PRO A 87 15.25 -9.45 -9.03
C PRO A 87 14.06 -9.25 -8.07
N LEU A 88 14.15 -8.33 -7.10
CA LEU A 88 13.00 -7.95 -6.28
C LEU A 88 11.91 -7.27 -7.12
N TRP A 89 12.27 -6.48 -8.14
CA TRP A 89 11.37 -5.85 -9.11
C TRP A 89 10.65 -6.88 -9.97
N LEU A 90 11.38 -7.87 -10.49
CA LEU A 90 10.80 -8.94 -11.30
C LEU A 90 9.91 -9.84 -10.45
N LEU A 91 10.33 -10.20 -9.24
CA LEU A 91 9.49 -10.97 -8.32
C LEU A 91 8.25 -10.14 -7.95
N ALA A 92 8.40 -8.90 -7.50
CA ALA A 92 7.27 -8.06 -7.15
C ALA A 92 6.30 -7.88 -8.34
N GLY A 93 6.77 -7.56 -9.54
CA GLY A 93 5.89 -7.39 -10.71
C GLY A 93 5.15 -8.66 -11.13
N VAL A 94 5.77 -9.83 -10.96
CA VAL A 94 5.12 -11.14 -11.21
C VAL A 94 4.15 -11.52 -10.10
N PHE A 95 4.37 -11.06 -8.85
CA PHE A 95 3.53 -11.36 -7.69
C PHE A 95 2.51 -10.26 -7.34
N SER A 96 2.59 -9.10 -8.00
CA SER A 96 1.68 -7.97 -7.77
C SER A 96 0.46 -8.11 -8.67
N ASP A 97 -0.29 -9.20 -8.50
CA ASP A 97 -1.70 -9.20 -8.87
C ASP A 97 -2.41 -8.34 -7.81
N ASP A 98 -2.27 -7.01 -7.93
CA ASP A 98 -2.94 -6.08 -7.05
C ASP A 98 -4.45 -6.28 -7.26
N PRO A 99 -5.19 -6.74 -6.24
CA PRO A 99 -6.55 -7.17 -6.45
C PRO A 99 -7.38 -5.98 -6.92
N ARG A 100 -8.06 -6.21 -8.04
CA ARG A 100 -8.82 -5.18 -8.73
C ARG A 100 -10.04 -4.84 -7.92
N THR A 101 -10.33 -3.55 -7.79
CA THR A 101 -11.58 -3.10 -7.19
C THR A 101 -12.72 -3.48 -8.13
N THR A 102 -13.55 -4.44 -7.73
CA THR A 102 -14.68 -4.92 -8.54
C THR A 102 -15.99 -4.25 -8.13
N ARG A 103 -16.12 -3.85 -6.86
CA ARG A 103 -17.32 -3.19 -6.34
C ARG A 103 -16.99 -2.08 -5.37
N THR A 104 -17.74 -0.98 -5.47
CA THR A 104 -17.73 0.11 -4.49
C THR A 104 -19.16 0.58 -4.27
N GLU A 105 -19.59 0.67 -3.02
CA GLU A 105 -20.98 1.00 -2.68
C GLU A 105 -21.07 1.83 -1.40
N ALA A 106 -21.73 2.99 -1.46
CA ALA A 106 -21.91 3.86 -0.31
C ALA A 106 -22.88 3.26 0.71
N ALA A 107 -22.64 3.50 1.99
CA ALA A 107 -23.56 3.09 3.05
C ALA A 107 -24.86 3.93 2.99
N PRO A 108 -26.03 3.32 3.25
CA PRO A 108 -27.30 4.04 3.30
C PRO A 108 -27.25 5.21 4.29
N GLY A 109 -27.52 6.43 3.83
CA GLY A 109 -27.54 7.63 4.69
C GLY A 109 -26.18 8.09 5.22
N ARG A 110 -25.07 7.45 4.84
CA ARG A 110 -23.70 7.75 5.29
C ARG A 110 -22.76 7.82 4.07
N PRO A 111 -22.72 8.95 3.33
CA PRO A 111 -21.90 9.08 2.13
C PRO A 111 -20.39 9.10 2.42
N ASP A 112 -20.02 9.34 3.68
CA ASP A 112 -18.65 9.24 4.21
C ASP A 112 -18.22 7.80 4.50
N ARG A 113 -19.07 6.81 4.20
CA ARG A 113 -18.76 5.40 4.37
C ARG A 113 -19.07 4.62 3.11
N ARG A 114 -18.14 3.75 2.72
CA ARG A 114 -18.30 2.91 1.52
C ARG A 114 -17.72 1.52 1.73
N LEU A 115 -18.43 0.55 1.17
CA LEU A 115 -17.98 -0.82 1.00
C LEU A 115 -17.11 -0.89 -0.25
N VAL A 116 -15.97 -1.56 -0.15
CA VAL A 116 -15.05 -1.79 -1.25
C VAL A 116 -14.70 -3.27 -1.31
N VAL A 117 -14.92 -3.89 -2.47
CA VAL A 117 -14.53 -5.28 -2.73
C VAL A 117 -13.39 -5.28 -3.72
N LYS A 118 -12.32 -5.98 -3.36
CA LYS A 118 -11.17 -6.23 -4.24
C LYS A 118 -11.03 -7.72 -4.50
N GLU A 119 -11.01 -8.11 -5.77
CA GLU A 119 -10.86 -9.49 -6.21
C GLU A 119 -9.52 -9.70 -6.91
N GLY A 120 -8.88 -10.85 -6.67
CA GLY A 120 -7.63 -11.22 -7.31
C GLY A 120 -7.41 -12.73 -7.34
N THR A 121 -6.27 -13.14 -7.86
CA THR A 121 -5.85 -14.54 -8.02
C THR A 121 -4.66 -14.86 -7.11
N ALA A 122 -4.78 -15.92 -6.32
CA ALA A 122 -3.76 -16.24 -5.32
C ALA A 122 -2.48 -16.77 -5.97
N GLY A 123 -1.47 -15.90 -6.12
CA GLY A 123 -0.15 -16.28 -6.64
C GLY A 123 -0.21 -16.83 -8.06
N PHE A 124 0.27 -18.07 -8.26
CA PHE A 124 0.28 -18.74 -9.57
C PHE A 124 -0.97 -19.61 -9.85
N GLY A 125 -1.92 -19.67 -8.92
CA GLY A 125 -3.11 -20.52 -9.03
C GLY A 125 -4.32 -19.77 -9.58
N PRO A 126 -5.30 -20.48 -10.20
CA PRO A 126 -6.57 -19.89 -10.62
C PRO A 126 -7.53 -19.67 -9.45
N ASP A 127 -7.11 -19.92 -8.20
CA ASP A 127 -7.96 -19.79 -7.02
C ASP A 127 -8.26 -18.30 -6.77
N PRO A 128 -9.54 -17.88 -6.89
CA PRO A 128 -9.91 -16.51 -6.61
C PRO A 128 -9.82 -16.25 -5.10
N TYR A 129 -9.43 -15.03 -4.76
CA TYR A 129 -9.58 -14.48 -3.41
C TYR A 129 -10.30 -13.14 -3.48
N SER A 130 -11.00 -12.79 -2.41
CA SER A 130 -11.75 -11.55 -2.29
C SER A 130 -11.49 -10.89 -0.96
N TYR A 131 -10.99 -9.65 -0.99
CA TYR A 131 -10.88 -8.82 0.20
C TYR A 131 -12.06 -7.85 0.27
N VAL A 132 -12.71 -7.82 1.42
CA VAL A 132 -13.79 -6.88 1.73
C VAL A 132 -13.26 -5.80 2.66
N TYR A 133 -13.43 -4.55 2.28
CA TYR A 133 -13.02 -3.38 3.04
C TYR A 133 -14.19 -2.43 3.27
N VAL A 134 -14.10 -1.66 4.35
CA VAL A 134 -14.91 -0.46 4.58
C VAL A 134 -13.98 0.73 4.63
N ASP A 135 -14.25 1.71 3.77
CA ASP A 135 -13.64 3.02 3.88
C ASP A 135 -14.57 3.94 4.68
N ASP A 136 -14.02 4.66 5.66
CA ASP A 136 -14.74 5.56 6.54
C ASP A 136 -14.03 6.92 6.62
N GLY A 137 -14.80 8.00 6.52
CA GLY A 137 -14.34 9.38 6.53
C GLY A 137 -14.43 10.06 5.16
N SER A 138 -13.83 11.25 5.06
CA SER A 138 -13.89 12.06 3.84
C SER A 138 -12.55 12.76 3.54
N GLY A 139 -12.33 13.09 2.27
CA GLY A 139 -11.13 13.78 1.80
C GLY A 139 -9.84 13.03 2.15
N LEU A 140 -8.88 13.75 2.74
CA LEU A 140 -7.58 13.20 3.14
C LEU A 140 -7.64 12.33 4.40
N GLY A 141 -8.77 12.35 5.12
CA GLY A 141 -8.96 11.64 6.39
C GLY A 141 -9.57 10.25 6.25
N VAL A 142 -9.82 9.78 5.02
CA VAL A 142 -10.43 8.47 4.77
C VAL A 142 -9.53 7.37 5.33
N ARG A 143 -10.11 6.45 6.09
CA ARG A 143 -9.45 5.27 6.65
C ARG A 143 -10.02 4.03 6.02
N ARG A 144 -9.18 3.02 5.76
CA ARG A 144 -9.61 1.72 5.22
C ARG A 144 -9.49 0.64 6.27
N TRP A 145 -10.61 -0.02 6.56
CA TRP A 145 -10.69 -1.15 7.49
C TRP A 145 -10.95 -2.43 6.71
N GLN A 146 -10.13 -3.46 6.95
CA GLN A 146 -10.40 -4.79 6.41
C GLN A 146 -11.49 -5.46 7.23
N VAL A 147 -12.54 -5.92 6.55
CA VAL A 147 -13.73 -6.52 7.13
C VAL A 147 -13.69 -8.04 7.02
N ALA A 148 -13.37 -8.55 5.83
CA ALA A 148 -13.30 -9.98 5.59
C ALA A 148 -12.20 -10.30 4.57
N ASP A 149 -11.64 -11.50 4.71
CA ASP A 149 -10.77 -12.16 3.75
C ASP A 149 -11.46 -13.46 3.36
N ILE A 150 -11.85 -13.57 2.09
CA ILE A 150 -12.68 -14.66 1.60
C ILE A 150 -11.90 -15.40 0.54
N ASP A 151 -11.74 -16.69 0.79
CA ASP A 151 -10.97 -17.59 -0.04
C ASP A 151 -11.81 -18.17 -1.19
N ARG A 152 -11.43 -19.37 -1.63
CA ARG A 152 -11.91 -20.13 -2.79
C ARG A 152 -13.44 -20.23 -2.91
N HIS A 153 -14.19 -20.08 -1.82
CA HIS A 153 -15.64 -20.17 -1.83
C HIS A 153 -16.32 -18.88 -2.33
N GLY A 154 -15.59 -17.77 -2.34
CA GLY A 154 -16.06 -16.49 -2.84
C GLY A 154 -17.25 -15.90 -2.06
N ILE A 155 -17.70 -14.75 -2.57
CA ILE A 155 -18.83 -14.00 -2.03
C ILE A 155 -20.06 -14.36 -2.87
N LYS A 156 -21.08 -14.94 -2.24
CA LYS A 156 -22.40 -15.14 -2.87
C LYS A 156 -23.20 -13.84 -2.85
N GLU A 157 -23.20 -13.16 -1.71
CA GLU A 157 -23.89 -11.90 -1.53
C GLU A 157 -23.12 -11.04 -0.53
N LEU A 158 -23.09 -9.73 -0.79
CA LEU A 158 -22.54 -8.76 0.14
C LEU A 158 -23.33 -7.47 -0.06
N ALA A 159 -23.92 -6.95 1.01
CA ALA A 159 -24.74 -5.75 0.96
C ALA A 159 -24.74 -5.04 2.32
N TRP A 160 -25.08 -3.76 2.29
CA TRP A 160 -25.42 -3.03 3.50
C TRP A 160 -26.77 -3.52 4.04
N ASP A 161 -26.81 -3.81 5.34
CA ASP A 161 -28.01 -4.14 6.12
C ASP A 161 -28.30 -3.01 7.13
N GLY A 162 -28.17 -1.78 6.65
CA GLY A 162 -28.20 -0.54 7.45
C GLY A 162 -26.94 0.31 7.28
N PRO A 163 -26.89 1.52 7.88
CA PRO A 163 -25.75 2.44 7.79
C PRO A 163 -24.46 1.91 8.43
N ASP A 164 -24.61 1.01 9.41
CA ASP A 164 -23.54 0.53 10.30
C ASP A 164 -23.45 -1.00 10.32
N GLN A 165 -24.01 -1.68 9.32
CA GLN A 165 -24.06 -3.15 9.31
C GLN A 165 -23.94 -3.69 7.90
N LEU A 166 -23.13 -4.73 7.75
CA LEU A 166 -22.95 -5.47 6.50
C LEU A 166 -23.51 -6.88 6.67
N ARG A 167 -24.21 -7.34 5.64
CA ARG A 167 -24.59 -8.75 5.48
C ARG A 167 -23.68 -9.38 4.45
N LEU A 168 -22.90 -10.37 4.88
CA LEU A 168 -22.03 -11.17 4.03
C LEU A 168 -22.58 -12.60 3.93
N VAL A 169 -22.85 -13.06 2.72
CA VAL A 169 -23.20 -14.45 2.44
C VAL A 169 -22.06 -15.06 1.63
N THR A 170 -21.39 -16.06 2.21
CA THR A 170 -20.32 -16.81 1.54
C THR A 170 -20.88 -17.77 0.50
N GLY A 171 -20.05 -18.25 -0.44
CA GLY A 171 -20.45 -19.29 -1.40
C GLY A 171 -20.97 -20.58 -0.74
N LEU A 172 -20.55 -20.86 0.50
CA LEU A 172 -21.06 -21.97 1.31
C LEU A 172 -22.46 -21.73 1.90
N GLY A 173 -23.04 -20.55 1.69
CA GLY A 173 -24.36 -20.18 2.20
C GLY A 173 -24.38 -19.72 3.65
N ARG A 174 -23.21 -19.58 4.30
CA ARG A 174 -23.12 -18.99 5.65
C ARG A 174 -23.33 -17.49 5.58
N THR A 175 -24.19 -16.99 6.45
CA THR A 175 -24.50 -15.56 6.57
C THR A 175 -23.81 -15.01 7.80
N HIS A 176 -23.05 -13.93 7.62
CA HIS A 176 -22.39 -13.21 8.70
C HIS A 176 -22.91 -11.77 8.72
N LEU A 177 -23.36 -11.33 9.89
CA LEU A 177 -23.73 -9.95 10.14
C LEU A 177 -22.57 -9.24 10.81
N ILE A 178 -22.00 -8.25 10.13
CA ILE A 178 -20.82 -7.54 10.59
C ILE A 178 -21.22 -6.12 10.96
N ARG A 179 -21.14 -5.80 12.25
CA ARG A 179 -21.39 -4.45 12.74
C ARG A 179 -20.15 -3.58 12.56
N ILE A 180 -20.36 -2.38 12.04
CA ILE A 180 -19.35 -1.35 11.86
C ILE A 180 -19.53 -0.31 12.96
N ALA A 181 -18.46 -0.03 13.70
CA ALA A 181 -18.46 0.98 14.74
C ALA A 181 -18.53 2.40 14.14
N ALA A 182 -18.76 3.40 14.99
CA ALA A 182 -18.86 4.79 14.55
C ALA A 182 -17.58 5.31 13.87
N ASP A 183 -16.42 4.73 14.19
CA ASP A 183 -15.10 5.03 13.61
C ASP A 183 -14.77 4.20 12.35
N GLY A 184 -15.75 3.44 11.83
CA GLY A 184 -15.60 2.57 10.67
C GLY A 184 -15.00 1.20 10.98
N ARG A 185 -14.59 0.93 12.24
CA ARG A 185 -13.96 -0.32 12.59
C ARG A 185 -14.98 -1.47 12.62
N PRO A 186 -14.72 -2.61 11.95
CA PRO A 186 -15.58 -3.77 12.08
C PRO A 186 -15.47 -4.39 13.47
N SER A 187 -16.61 -4.77 14.03
CA SER A 187 -16.69 -5.59 15.23
C SER A 187 -16.34 -7.04 14.89
N PRO A 188 -15.82 -7.83 15.84
CA PRO A 188 -15.67 -9.27 15.65
C PRO A 188 -17.00 -9.87 15.19
N THR A 189 -16.96 -10.70 14.15
CA THR A 189 -18.14 -11.44 13.67
C THR A 189 -18.74 -12.26 14.82
N VAL A 190 -20.03 -12.10 15.05
CA VAL A 190 -20.81 -13.05 15.83
C VAL A 190 -21.28 -14.09 14.81
N ASP A 191 -20.76 -15.31 14.90
CA ASP A 191 -21.29 -16.42 14.12
C ASP A 191 -22.65 -16.81 14.72
N GLU A 192 -23.72 -16.72 13.92
CA GLU A 192 -25.03 -17.32 14.22
C GLU A 192 -25.13 -18.73 13.64
#